data_AF-A0A1L5NS00-F1
#
_entry.id   AF-A0A1L5NS00-F1
#
_cell.length_a   1.000
_cell.length_b   1.000
_cell.length_c   1.000
_cell.angle_alpha   90.00
_cell.angle_beta   90.00
_cell.angle_gamma   90.00
#
_symmetry.space_group_name_H-M   'P 1'
#
loop_
_entity.id
_entity.type
_entity.pdbx_description
1 polymer ?
#
loop_
_entity_poly.entity_id
_entity_poly.type
_entity_poly.pdbx_seq_one_letter_code
_entity_poly.pdbx_strand_id
1 'polypeptide(L)'
;MHQLTSRKTVLQTILDWSQNRPAWQRDALRRIVTSGTPDPASIDEILDLCKKEHGATDIAVEAMPLELAHLPANPGNGSAITLASLSDLVGVNQLASKQTLPFEQNGLTIIYGPNGAGKSGYGRVLKRACRARKAGEIMPDAFSLSIGSKATASFSIARDGVLQPVLRWEDNAAPDPVLSAVSVFDRKCGAVHIQDKNEVAFRPFGLDIPDDLAAVCAQLKTLLQREEGQLKALRDPVFDKPTWQPATAVGRIMSQLKHDGSLDRLTELALMTDAERARLNQLAEDLAKNPIEAAAEQRQFADGIAKILRYLRKVAQRPPEVRRRENRFAVFPVRMQEVFERVNHS
;
A
#
# COMPACT_ATOMS: atom_id res chain seq x y z
N MET A 1 -34.78 7.05 -40.08
CA MET A 1 -34.66 7.53 -38.69
C MET A 1 -33.21 7.41 -38.25
N HIS A 2 -32.40 8.45 -38.44
CA HIS A 2 -31.08 8.50 -37.81
C HIS A 2 -31.28 8.87 -36.35
N GLN A 3 -31.02 7.92 -35.44
CA GLN A 3 -30.85 8.25 -34.03
C GLN A 3 -29.65 9.19 -33.93
N LEU A 4 -29.91 10.45 -33.59
CA LEU A 4 -28.88 11.38 -33.13
C LEU A 4 -28.27 10.78 -31.87
N THR A 5 -27.14 10.09 -32.01
CA THR A 5 -26.31 9.70 -30.86
C THR A 5 -25.96 10.99 -30.12
N SER A 6 -26.54 11.16 -28.93
CA SER A 6 -26.18 12.23 -28.00
C SER A 6 -24.66 12.30 -27.90
N ARG A 7 -24.08 13.46 -28.21
CA ARG A 7 -22.62 13.66 -28.22
C ARG A 7 -22.13 13.49 -26.78
N LYS A 8 -21.36 12.41 -26.52
CA LYS A 8 -20.81 12.13 -25.20
C LYS A 8 -19.94 13.29 -24.73
N THR A 9 -20.11 13.69 -23.48
CA THR A 9 -19.23 14.69 -22.85
C THR A 9 -17.87 14.08 -22.55
N VAL A 10 -16.85 14.93 -22.35
CA VAL A 10 -15.50 14.48 -21.94
C VAL A 10 -15.56 13.61 -20.68
N LEU A 11 -16.38 14.00 -19.70
CA LEU A 11 -16.55 13.26 -18.45
C LEU A 11 -17.23 11.90 -18.66
N GLN A 12 -18.19 11.80 -19.57
CA GLN A 12 -18.79 10.51 -19.95
C GLN A 12 -17.77 9.61 -20.64
N THR A 13 -16.92 10.16 -21.51
CA THR A 13 -15.82 9.40 -22.12
C THR A 13 -14.82 8.90 -21.07
N ILE A 14 -14.50 9.70 -20.06
CA ILE A 14 -13.64 9.29 -18.93
C ILE A 14 -14.30 8.22 -18.08
N LEU A 15 -15.60 8.34 -17.80
CA LEU A 15 -16.36 7.31 -17.09
C LEU A 15 -16.31 5.98 -17.85
N ASP A 16 -16.55 5.99 -19.15
CA ASP A 16 -16.47 4.78 -19.99
C ASP A 16 -15.05 4.19 -19.97
N TRP A 17 -14.02 5.03 -20.11
CA TRP A 17 -12.61 4.62 -20.04
C TRP A 17 -12.23 4.02 -18.67
N SER A 18 -12.82 4.53 -17.59
CA SER A 18 -12.51 4.09 -16.22
C SER A 18 -12.98 2.67 -15.91
N GLN A 19 -13.90 2.10 -16.68
CA GLN A 19 -14.49 0.78 -16.38
C GLN A 19 -13.46 -0.35 -16.36
N ASN A 20 -12.39 -0.24 -17.16
CA ASN A 20 -11.33 -1.24 -17.26
C ASN A 20 -10.13 -0.95 -16.33
N ARG A 21 -10.31 -0.12 -15.31
CA ARG A 21 -9.25 0.27 -14.37
C ARG A 21 -9.44 -0.39 -12.99
N PRO A 22 -8.35 -0.57 -12.23
CA PRO A 22 -8.38 -1.02 -10.83
C PRO A 22 -9.38 -0.23 -9.99
N ALA A 23 -9.95 -0.86 -8.96
CA ALA A 23 -10.98 -0.25 -8.13
C ALA A 23 -10.47 1.02 -7.44
N TRP A 24 -9.22 1.00 -6.95
CA TRP A 24 -8.59 2.17 -6.34
C TRP A 24 -8.42 3.34 -7.33
N GLN A 25 -8.16 3.08 -8.62
CA GLN A 25 -8.06 4.13 -9.64
C GLN A 25 -9.42 4.73 -9.96
N ARG A 26 -10.46 3.91 -9.96
CA ARG A 26 -11.84 4.37 -10.14
C ARG A 26 -12.30 5.24 -8.97
N ASP A 27 -11.90 4.91 -7.74
CA ASP A 27 -12.15 5.76 -6.58
C ASP A 27 -11.35 7.07 -6.63
N ALA A 28 -10.07 7.02 -7.02
CA ALA A 28 -9.28 8.22 -7.24
C ALA A 28 -9.92 9.14 -8.30
N LEU A 29 -10.40 8.58 -9.41
CA LEU A 29 -11.14 9.33 -10.44
C LEU A 29 -12.44 9.94 -9.90
N ARG A 30 -13.20 9.21 -9.08
CA ARG A 30 -14.38 9.75 -8.40
C ARG A 30 -14.01 10.99 -7.58
N ARG A 31 -12.98 10.89 -6.73
CA ARG A 31 -12.50 12.02 -5.91
C ARG A 31 -12.05 13.21 -6.76
N ILE A 32 -11.31 12.95 -7.84
CA ILE A 32 -10.87 14.00 -8.78
C ILE A 32 -12.08 14.70 -9.42
N VAL A 33 -13.09 13.94 -9.85
CA VAL A 33 -14.30 14.49 -10.48
C VAL A 33 -15.15 15.28 -9.50
N THR A 34 -15.33 14.79 -8.27
CA THR A 34 -16.24 15.42 -7.29
C THR A 34 -15.60 16.58 -6.54
N SER A 35 -14.31 16.46 -6.21
CA SER A 35 -13.63 17.31 -5.23
C SER A 35 -12.38 18.00 -5.79
N GLY A 36 -11.97 17.67 -7.03
CA GLY A 36 -10.73 18.15 -7.62
C GLY A 36 -9.50 17.37 -7.12
N THR A 37 -8.32 17.97 -7.25
CA THR A 37 -7.04 17.34 -6.88
C THR A 37 -7.08 16.80 -5.43
N PRO A 38 -6.84 15.49 -5.21
CA PRO A 38 -6.87 14.89 -3.88
C PRO A 38 -5.89 15.57 -2.91
N ASP A 39 -6.32 15.76 -1.66
CA ASP A 39 -5.48 16.24 -0.57
C ASP A 39 -4.64 15.10 0.03
N PRO A 40 -3.66 15.39 0.90
CA PRO A 40 -2.78 14.35 1.45
C PRO A 40 -3.53 13.21 2.15
N ALA A 41 -4.59 13.52 2.89
CA ALA A 41 -5.43 12.50 3.54
C ALA A 41 -6.12 11.59 2.51
N SER A 42 -6.66 12.16 1.44
CA SER A 42 -7.22 11.38 0.33
C SER A 42 -6.16 10.52 -0.38
N ILE A 43 -4.93 11.01 -0.50
CA ILE A 43 -3.82 10.24 -1.09
C ILE A 43 -3.51 9.00 -0.24
N ASP A 44 -3.48 9.15 1.09
CA ASP A 44 -3.25 8.03 2.01
C ASP A 44 -4.39 6.99 1.93
N GLU A 45 -5.66 7.43 1.85
CA GLU A 45 -6.78 6.51 1.63
C GLU A 45 -6.70 5.77 0.28
N ILE A 46 -6.29 6.47 -0.79
CA ILE A 46 -6.10 5.83 -2.11
C ILE A 46 -4.93 4.83 -2.06
N LEU A 47 -3.86 5.13 -1.30
CA LEU A 47 -2.75 4.22 -1.07
C LEU A 47 -3.22 2.94 -0.39
N ASP A 48 -4.05 3.07 0.65
CA ASP A 48 -4.63 1.95 1.37
C ASP A 48 -5.49 1.08 0.45
N LEU A 49 -6.36 1.68 -0.37
CA LEU A 49 -7.14 0.95 -1.37
C LEU A 49 -6.25 0.20 -2.37
N CYS A 50 -5.15 0.83 -2.82
CA CYS A 50 -4.18 0.20 -3.71
C CYS A 50 -3.51 -1.02 -3.06
N LYS A 51 -3.10 -0.92 -1.79
CA LYS A 51 -2.52 -2.04 -1.02
C LYS A 51 -3.54 -3.16 -0.78
N LYS A 52 -4.79 -2.81 -0.48
CA LYS A 52 -5.89 -3.76 -0.27
C LYS A 52 -6.14 -4.61 -1.50
N GLU A 53 -6.18 -3.98 -2.68
CA GLU A 53 -6.34 -4.70 -3.96
C GLU A 53 -5.15 -5.65 -4.26
N HIS A 54 -4.00 -5.45 -3.61
CA HIS A 54 -2.81 -6.32 -3.70
C HIS A 54 -2.61 -7.24 -2.48
N GLY A 55 -3.63 -7.43 -1.64
CA GLY A 55 -3.64 -8.46 -0.59
C GLY A 55 -3.42 -7.98 0.84
N ALA A 56 -3.39 -6.67 1.10
CA ALA A 56 -3.40 -6.18 2.48
C ALA A 56 -4.77 -6.44 3.14
N THR A 57 -4.77 -7.11 4.29
CA THR A 57 -6.00 -7.53 5.01
C THR A 57 -6.49 -6.51 6.04
N ASP A 58 -5.61 -5.62 6.50
CA ASP A 58 -5.87 -4.77 7.68
C ASP A 58 -6.50 -3.41 7.30
N ILE A 59 -7.09 -3.33 6.10
CA ILE A 59 -7.60 -2.09 5.51
C ILE A 59 -9.12 -2.14 5.44
N ALA A 60 -9.76 -1.32 6.28
CA ALA A 60 -11.22 -1.25 6.39
C ALA A 60 -11.89 -0.42 5.28
N VAL A 61 -11.15 0.48 4.63
CA VAL A 61 -11.70 1.36 3.59
C VAL A 61 -12.11 0.54 2.37
N GLU A 62 -13.26 0.87 1.77
CA GLU A 62 -13.77 0.27 0.55
C GLU A 62 -13.70 1.25 -0.62
N ALA A 63 -13.34 0.75 -1.80
CA ALA A 63 -13.26 1.58 -3.00
C ALA A 63 -14.66 1.93 -3.49
N MET A 64 -14.93 3.22 -3.69
CA MET A 64 -16.18 3.70 -4.31
C MET A 64 -15.91 4.10 -5.76
N PRO A 65 -16.33 3.31 -6.76
CA PRO A 65 -15.97 3.57 -8.15
C PRO A 65 -16.60 4.88 -8.67
N LEU A 66 -15.96 5.48 -9.68
CA LEU A 66 -16.60 6.51 -10.50
C LEU A 66 -17.85 5.93 -11.21
N GLU A 67 -18.95 6.67 -11.13
CA GLU A 67 -20.28 6.30 -11.64
C GLU A 67 -20.97 7.51 -12.26
N LEU A 68 -22.04 7.28 -13.02
CA LEU A 68 -22.80 8.35 -13.67
C LEU A 68 -23.35 9.37 -12.68
N ALA A 69 -23.74 8.94 -11.47
CA ALA A 69 -24.23 9.81 -10.40
C ALA A 69 -23.16 10.79 -9.88
N HIS A 70 -21.87 10.47 -10.08
CA HIS A 70 -20.76 11.35 -9.74
C HIS A 70 -20.45 12.36 -10.83
N LEU A 71 -20.98 12.17 -12.05
CA LEU A 71 -20.83 13.15 -13.10
C LEU A 71 -21.81 14.31 -12.87
N PRO A 72 -21.42 15.56 -13.19
CA PRO A 72 -22.32 16.69 -13.13
C PRO A 72 -23.59 16.43 -13.95
N ALA A 73 -24.73 16.91 -13.44
CA ALA A 73 -25.99 16.83 -14.16
C ALA A 73 -25.80 17.43 -15.56
N ASN A 74 -25.99 16.61 -16.59
CA ASN A 74 -26.12 17.11 -17.94
C ASN A 74 -27.54 17.69 -18.02
N PRO A 75 -27.74 19.03 -18.09
CA PRO A 75 -29.08 19.57 -18.29
C PRO A 75 -29.57 19.01 -19.62
N GLY A 76 -30.49 18.05 -19.54
CA GLY A 76 -30.67 17.00 -20.55
C GLY A 76 -30.58 17.45 -22.02
N ASN A 77 -30.03 16.57 -22.86
CA ASN A 77 -30.16 16.61 -24.31
C ASN A 77 -29.77 17.94 -25.01
N GLY A 78 -28.68 18.58 -24.57
CA GLY A 78 -28.10 19.68 -25.34
C GLY A 78 -28.79 21.03 -25.20
N SER A 79 -29.64 21.21 -24.19
CA SER A 79 -30.20 22.53 -23.87
C SER A 79 -29.13 23.43 -23.28
N ALA A 80 -28.91 24.63 -23.85
CA ALA A 80 -27.95 25.59 -23.36
C ALA A 80 -28.47 26.29 -22.10
N ILE A 81 -27.68 26.27 -21.03
CA ILE A 81 -27.95 27.00 -19.79
C ILE A 81 -27.13 28.28 -19.78
N THR A 82 -27.81 29.41 -19.62
CA THR A 82 -27.19 30.74 -19.61
C THR A 82 -27.60 31.50 -18.35
N LEU A 83 -26.63 32.10 -17.65
CA LEU A 83 -26.92 33.02 -16.54
C LEU A 83 -27.42 34.35 -17.09
N ALA A 84 -28.55 34.84 -16.60
CA ALA A 84 -29.11 36.15 -16.95
C ALA A 84 -28.86 37.19 -15.86
N SER A 85 -28.91 36.81 -14.57
CA SER A 85 -28.54 37.71 -13.47
C SER A 85 -28.23 36.96 -12.17
N LEU A 86 -27.50 37.64 -11.29
CA LEU A 86 -27.23 37.26 -9.91
C LEU A 86 -27.68 38.40 -8.99
N SER A 87 -28.56 38.14 -8.03
CA SER A 87 -29.22 39.15 -7.20
C SER A 87 -29.42 38.67 -5.77
N ASP A 88 -29.89 39.58 -4.90
CA ASP A 88 -30.27 39.30 -3.51
C ASP A 88 -29.21 38.56 -2.69
N LEU A 89 -27.93 38.94 -2.85
CA LEU A 89 -26.85 38.33 -2.09
C LEU A 89 -26.96 38.73 -0.61
N VAL A 90 -26.98 37.73 0.28
CA VAL A 90 -26.94 37.90 1.73
C VAL A 90 -25.82 37.05 2.31
N GLY A 91 -25.10 37.58 3.32
CA GLY A 91 -24.02 36.85 3.99
C GLY A 91 -22.72 36.74 3.17
N VAL A 92 -22.51 37.63 2.18
CA VAL A 92 -21.37 37.61 1.26
C VAL A 92 -20.63 38.95 1.29
N ASN A 93 -19.47 39.02 1.97
CA ASN A 93 -18.72 40.25 2.20
C ASN A 93 -19.63 41.42 2.66
N GLN A 94 -19.19 42.67 2.49
CA GLN A 94 -20.00 43.87 2.64
C GLN A 94 -20.59 44.30 1.28
N LEU A 95 -21.38 43.43 0.64
CA LEU A 95 -22.12 43.78 -0.58
C LEU A 95 -23.39 44.56 -0.22
N ALA A 96 -23.70 45.59 -1.01
CA ALA A 96 -24.91 46.36 -0.83
C ALA A 96 -26.15 45.48 -1.05
N SER A 97 -27.15 45.63 -0.18
CA SER A 97 -28.39 44.87 -0.27
C SER A 97 -29.16 45.22 -1.55
N LYS A 98 -29.91 44.23 -2.08
CA LYS A 98 -30.77 44.37 -3.27
C LYS A 98 -30.03 44.74 -4.57
N GLN A 99 -28.72 44.50 -4.64
CA GLN A 99 -28.01 44.65 -5.91
C GLN A 99 -28.29 43.48 -6.84
N THR A 100 -28.36 43.80 -8.13
CA THR A 100 -28.48 42.83 -9.22
C THR A 100 -27.31 43.02 -10.17
N LEU A 101 -26.60 41.94 -10.40
CA LEU A 101 -25.54 41.84 -11.39
C LEU A 101 -26.11 41.15 -12.64
N PRO A 102 -26.43 41.90 -13.72
CA PRO A 102 -26.90 41.32 -14.96
C PRO A 102 -25.75 40.69 -15.76
N PHE A 103 -26.08 39.66 -16.53
CA PHE A 103 -25.19 39.02 -17.49
C PHE A 103 -25.81 39.09 -18.89
N GLU A 104 -24.98 39.36 -19.88
CA GLU A 104 -25.37 39.28 -21.28
C GLU A 104 -25.61 37.81 -21.66
N GLN A 105 -26.83 37.48 -22.10
CA GLN A 105 -27.21 36.10 -22.38
C GLN A 105 -26.50 35.55 -23.62
N ASN A 106 -26.22 36.43 -24.59
CA ASN A 106 -25.56 36.09 -25.84
C ASN A 106 -24.32 36.96 -26.04
N GLY A 107 -23.33 36.84 -25.15
CA GLY A 107 -22.11 37.64 -25.28
C GLY A 107 -21.14 37.53 -24.13
N LEU A 108 -20.27 38.54 -24.03
CA LEU A 108 -19.26 38.66 -23.00
C LEU A 108 -19.66 39.77 -22.03
N THR A 109 -19.75 39.44 -20.74
CA THR A 109 -19.96 40.43 -19.68
C THR A 109 -18.63 40.75 -18.99
N ILE A 110 -18.19 42.01 -19.04
CA ILE A 110 -16.97 42.47 -18.37
C ILE A 110 -17.36 43.27 -17.13
N ILE A 111 -16.91 42.80 -15.96
CA ILE A 111 -17.16 43.46 -14.67
C ILE A 111 -15.86 44.07 -14.16
N TYR A 112 -15.80 45.39 -14.05
CA TYR A 112 -14.63 46.13 -13.59
C TYR A 112 -15.02 47.19 -12.54
N GLY A 113 -14.01 47.72 -11.84
CA GLY A 113 -14.21 48.70 -10.78
C GLY A 113 -13.02 48.74 -9.81
N PRO A 114 -12.98 49.69 -8.87
CA PRO A 114 -11.87 49.85 -7.95
C PRO A 114 -11.69 48.64 -7.01
N ASN A 115 -10.50 48.52 -6.41
CA ASN A 115 -10.26 47.54 -5.36
C ASN A 115 -11.22 47.81 -4.19
N GLY A 116 -11.76 46.75 -3.59
CA GLY A 116 -12.79 46.87 -2.54
C GLY A 116 -14.23 47.00 -3.03
N ALA A 117 -14.49 47.20 -4.33
CA ALA A 117 -15.86 47.36 -4.87
C ALA A 117 -16.74 46.07 -4.87
N GLY A 118 -16.34 45.01 -4.16
CA GLY A 118 -17.16 43.79 -4.05
C GLY A 118 -17.07 42.78 -5.21
N LYS A 119 -16.34 43.07 -6.30
CA LYS A 119 -16.17 42.15 -7.47
C LYS A 119 -15.81 40.70 -7.07
N SER A 120 -14.85 40.55 -6.16
CA SER A 120 -14.44 39.23 -5.67
C SER A 120 -15.52 38.53 -4.84
N GLY A 121 -16.47 39.27 -4.26
CA GLY A 121 -17.62 38.70 -3.54
C GLY A 121 -18.58 37.97 -4.47
N TYR A 122 -18.99 38.62 -5.57
CA TYR A 122 -19.79 37.98 -6.62
C TYR A 122 -19.07 36.75 -7.19
N GLY A 123 -17.77 36.85 -7.43
CA GLY A 123 -16.96 35.73 -7.90
C GLY A 123 -16.91 34.54 -6.93
N ARG A 124 -16.92 34.78 -5.60
CA ARG A 124 -16.97 33.71 -4.58
C ARG A 124 -18.32 32.98 -4.60
N VAL A 125 -19.42 33.72 -4.73
CA VAL A 125 -20.77 33.13 -4.85
C VAL A 125 -20.89 32.31 -6.11
N LEU A 126 -20.47 32.84 -7.27
CA LEU A 126 -20.45 32.08 -8.51
C LEU A 126 -19.62 30.82 -8.38
N LYS A 127 -18.44 30.88 -7.75
CA LYS A 127 -17.59 29.71 -7.53
C LYS A 127 -18.18 28.66 -6.59
N ARG A 128 -19.04 29.05 -5.66
CA ARG A 128 -19.71 28.15 -4.71
C ARG A 128 -21.01 27.58 -5.25
N ALA A 129 -21.78 28.40 -5.95
CA ALA A 129 -23.09 28.04 -6.47
C ALA A 129 -23.00 27.29 -7.81
N CYS A 130 -22.06 27.68 -8.66
CA CYS A 130 -21.78 27.04 -9.94
C CYS A 130 -20.56 26.11 -9.83
N ARG A 131 -20.21 25.45 -10.93
CA ARG A 131 -19.09 24.50 -10.96
C ARG A 131 -17.73 25.21 -11.03
N ALA A 132 -16.97 25.18 -9.94
CA ALA A 132 -15.58 25.63 -9.90
C ALA A 132 -14.66 24.57 -9.27
N ARG A 133 -13.42 24.40 -9.79
CA ARG A 133 -12.44 23.46 -9.21
C ARG A 133 -12.05 23.79 -7.77
N LYS A 134 -12.01 25.08 -7.44
CA LYS A 134 -11.75 25.58 -6.09
C LYS A 134 -12.80 26.62 -5.76
N ALA A 135 -13.92 26.16 -5.20
CA ALA A 135 -14.99 27.05 -4.77
C ALA A 135 -14.47 28.13 -3.79
N GLY A 136 -13.50 27.77 -2.94
CA GLY A 136 -12.98 28.63 -1.87
C GLY A 136 -14.02 28.86 -0.79
N GLU A 137 -13.76 29.69 0.21
CA GLU A 137 -14.76 30.06 1.22
C GLU A 137 -15.44 31.39 0.86
N ILE A 138 -16.74 31.48 1.16
CA ILE A 138 -17.43 32.76 1.17
C ILE A 138 -17.11 33.43 2.51
N MET A 139 -16.51 34.62 2.42
CA MET A 139 -16.23 35.42 3.59
C MET A 139 -17.50 36.20 3.95
N PRO A 140 -17.98 36.13 5.20
CA PRO A 140 -19.12 36.93 5.65
C PRO A 140 -18.74 38.41 5.75
N ASP A 141 -19.73 39.27 6.02
CA ASP A 141 -19.48 40.68 6.33
C ASP A 141 -18.68 40.80 7.64
N ALA A 142 -17.48 41.39 7.55
CA ALA A 142 -16.57 41.61 8.66
C ALA A 142 -17.15 42.52 9.75
N PHE A 143 -18.18 43.32 9.43
CA PHE A 143 -18.87 44.21 10.37
C PHE A 143 -20.21 43.65 10.86
N SER A 144 -20.63 42.46 10.39
CA SER A 144 -21.88 41.86 10.85
C SER A 144 -21.72 41.18 12.21
N LEU A 145 -22.68 41.42 13.10
CA LEU A 145 -22.78 40.75 14.40
C LEU A 145 -23.41 39.34 14.29
N SER A 146 -23.94 39.00 13.12
CA SER A 146 -24.53 37.69 12.81
C SER A 146 -23.45 36.69 12.41
N ILE A 147 -22.86 36.04 13.40
CA ILE A 147 -21.94 34.93 13.19
C ILE A 147 -22.77 33.69 12.81
N GLY A 148 -22.59 33.17 11.59
CA GLY A 148 -23.06 31.83 11.21
C GLY A 148 -24.27 31.73 10.27
N SER A 149 -24.76 32.82 9.67
CA SER A 149 -25.76 32.71 8.59
C SER A 149 -25.12 32.24 7.29
N LYS A 150 -25.64 31.17 6.68
CA LYS A 150 -25.21 30.71 5.35
C LYS A 150 -25.46 31.77 4.30
N ALA A 151 -24.56 31.86 3.31
CA ALA A 151 -24.71 32.78 2.21
C ALA A 151 -25.89 32.36 1.31
N THR A 152 -26.67 33.32 0.85
CA THR A 152 -27.79 33.08 -0.08
C THR A 152 -27.73 34.02 -1.27
N ALA A 153 -28.33 33.61 -2.38
CA ALA A 153 -28.46 34.42 -3.59
C ALA A 153 -29.64 33.97 -4.47
N SER A 154 -30.09 34.86 -5.34
CA SER A 154 -31.11 34.61 -6.37
C SER A 154 -30.47 34.62 -7.76
N PHE A 155 -30.59 33.50 -8.48
CA PHE A 155 -30.11 33.33 -9.85
C PHE A 155 -31.27 33.41 -10.86
N SER A 156 -31.13 34.23 -11.87
CA SER A 156 -31.98 34.20 -13.07
C SER A 156 -31.24 33.45 -14.17
N ILE A 157 -31.88 32.42 -14.74
CA ILE A 157 -31.26 31.48 -15.67
C ILE A 157 -32.17 31.36 -16.89
N ALA A 158 -31.58 31.34 -18.09
CA ALA A 158 -32.27 31.00 -19.32
C ALA A 158 -31.88 29.58 -19.76
N ARG A 159 -32.87 28.82 -20.23
CA ARG A 159 -32.68 27.51 -20.86
C ARG A 159 -33.13 27.63 -22.32
N ASP A 160 -32.20 27.42 -23.24
CA ASP A 160 -32.42 27.63 -24.68
C ASP A 160 -32.99 29.03 -25.01
N GLY A 161 -32.49 30.04 -24.30
CA GLY A 161 -32.93 31.44 -24.45
C GLY A 161 -34.24 31.78 -23.73
N VAL A 162 -34.91 30.81 -23.09
CA VAL A 162 -36.16 31.04 -22.34
C VAL A 162 -35.86 31.19 -20.85
N LEU A 163 -36.19 32.35 -20.28
CA LEU A 163 -36.05 32.62 -18.85
C LEU A 163 -36.86 31.63 -18.01
N GLN A 164 -36.21 31.08 -16.99
CA GLN A 164 -36.78 30.15 -16.03
C GLN A 164 -37.21 30.91 -14.76
N PRO A 165 -38.03 30.29 -13.89
CA PRO A 165 -38.29 30.81 -12.55
C PRO A 165 -36.99 31.07 -11.79
N VAL A 166 -36.98 32.12 -10.96
CA VAL A 166 -35.80 32.49 -10.16
C VAL A 166 -35.40 31.33 -9.27
N LEU A 167 -34.13 30.94 -9.39
CA LEU A 167 -33.53 29.89 -8.59
C LEU A 167 -32.94 30.48 -7.31
N ARG A 168 -33.45 30.06 -6.16
CA ARG A 168 -32.91 30.46 -4.85
C ARG A 168 -31.80 29.49 -4.44
N TRP A 169 -30.63 30.05 -4.13
CA TRP A 169 -29.44 29.31 -3.74
C TRP A 169 -29.04 29.63 -2.30
N GLU A 170 -28.53 28.61 -1.59
CA GLU A 170 -27.96 28.68 -0.24
C GLU A 170 -26.65 27.87 -0.22
N ASP A 171 -25.62 28.37 0.47
CA ASP A 171 -24.36 27.65 0.67
C ASP A 171 -24.53 26.49 1.68
N ASN A 172 -25.08 25.38 1.21
CA ASN A 172 -25.36 24.17 2.00
C ASN A 172 -24.49 22.97 1.60
N ALA A 173 -23.37 23.20 0.90
CA ALA A 173 -22.45 22.18 0.37
C ALA A 173 -23.03 21.20 -0.66
N ALA A 174 -24.32 21.29 -1.02
CA ALA A 174 -24.93 20.52 -2.09
C ALA A 174 -24.97 21.36 -3.39
N PRO A 175 -24.35 20.91 -4.49
CA PRO A 175 -24.42 21.62 -5.76
C PRO A 175 -25.85 21.59 -6.33
N ASP A 176 -26.35 22.73 -6.81
CA ASP A 176 -27.62 22.76 -7.52
C ASP A 176 -27.46 22.12 -8.91
N PRO A 177 -28.34 21.18 -9.33
CA PRO A 177 -28.22 20.49 -10.61
C PRO A 177 -28.16 21.43 -11.82
N VAL A 178 -28.91 22.54 -11.81
CA VAL A 178 -28.96 23.50 -12.91
C VAL A 178 -27.70 24.37 -12.92
N LEU A 179 -27.28 24.89 -11.77
CA LEU A 179 -26.06 25.71 -11.67
C LEU A 179 -24.78 24.89 -11.90
N SER A 180 -24.81 23.58 -11.64
CA SER A 180 -23.68 22.66 -11.90
C SER A 180 -23.31 22.57 -13.39
N ALA A 181 -24.22 22.96 -14.29
CA ALA A 181 -23.96 23.07 -15.72
C ALA A 181 -23.10 24.28 -16.08
N VAL A 182 -23.08 25.33 -15.24
CA VAL A 182 -22.32 26.56 -15.47
C VAL A 182 -20.91 26.39 -14.89
N SER A 183 -19.89 26.61 -15.71
CA SER A 183 -18.49 26.50 -15.28
C SER A 183 -17.89 27.86 -14.94
N VAL A 184 -17.25 27.94 -13.78
CA VAL A 184 -16.56 29.15 -13.31
C VAL A 184 -15.07 28.89 -13.25
N PHE A 185 -14.32 29.71 -13.97
CA PHE A 185 -12.86 29.62 -14.08
C PHE A 185 -12.21 30.80 -13.35
N ASP A 186 -11.16 30.54 -12.57
CA ASP A 186 -10.37 31.58 -11.92
C ASP A 186 -8.86 31.37 -12.13
N ARG A 187 -8.06 32.37 -11.70
CA ARG A 187 -6.59 32.33 -11.83
C ARG A 187 -5.94 31.14 -11.10
N LYS A 188 -6.49 30.67 -9.98
CA LYS A 188 -5.99 29.47 -9.28
C LYS A 188 -6.29 28.19 -10.07
N CYS A 189 -7.31 28.19 -10.94
CA CYS A 189 -7.54 27.13 -11.93
C CYS A 189 -6.51 27.16 -13.08
N GLY A 190 -6.04 28.37 -13.44
CA GLY A 190 -5.03 28.57 -14.49
C GLY A 190 -3.58 28.33 -14.07
N ALA A 191 -3.25 28.44 -12.78
CA ALA A 191 -1.87 28.34 -12.28
C ALA A 191 -1.22 26.95 -12.46
N VAL A 192 -2.02 25.90 -12.64
CA VAL A 192 -1.53 24.54 -13.00
C VAL A 192 -1.06 24.47 -14.46
N HIS A 193 -1.41 25.46 -15.30
CA HIS A 193 -1.21 25.41 -16.75
C HIS A 193 -0.15 26.39 -17.29
N ILE A 194 0.47 27.23 -16.44
CA ILE A 194 1.41 28.28 -16.89
C ILE A 194 2.87 27.89 -16.59
N GLN A 195 3.13 26.90 -15.75
CA GLN A 195 4.48 26.59 -15.27
C GLN A 195 5.28 25.61 -16.14
N ASP A 196 4.66 24.89 -17.08
CA ASP A 196 5.38 23.96 -17.96
C ASP A 196 5.23 24.30 -19.44
N LYS A 197 6.38 24.27 -20.13
CA LYS A 197 6.56 24.59 -21.54
C LYS A 197 5.78 23.62 -22.43
N ASN A 198 4.52 23.91 -22.72
CA ASN A 198 3.94 23.68 -24.03
C ASN A 198 2.62 24.46 -24.19
N GLU A 199 2.52 25.16 -25.32
CA GLU A 199 1.37 25.97 -25.71
C GLU A 199 0.09 25.11 -25.79
N VAL A 200 -0.71 25.14 -24.74
CA VAL A 200 -2.15 24.90 -24.85
C VAL A 200 -2.84 26.00 -24.06
N ALA A 201 -3.19 27.09 -24.75
CA ALA A 201 -3.82 28.28 -24.18
C ALA A 201 -5.20 28.01 -23.53
N PHE A 202 -5.71 26.79 -23.63
CA PHE A 202 -7.04 26.43 -23.18
C PHE A 202 -7.22 24.90 -23.07
N ARG A 203 -7.48 24.39 -21.86
CA ARG A 203 -7.91 23.00 -21.66
C ARG A 203 -9.37 22.95 -21.18
N PRO A 204 -10.31 22.47 -22.01
CA PRO A 204 -11.67 22.16 -21.60
C PRO A 204 -11.72 21.32 -20.31
N PHE A 205 -12.72 21.60 -19.46
CA PHE A 205 -12.94 20.89 -18.20
C PHE A 205 -13.05 19.38 -18.44
N GLY A 206 -12.25 18.60 -17.69
CA GLY A 206 -12.19 17.15 -17.78
C GLY A 206 -10.95 16.62 -18.49
N LEU A 207 -10.30 17.41 -19.35
CA LEU A 207 -9.06 16.97 -20.03
C LEU A 207 -7.84 16.92 -19.10
N ASP A 208 -7.93 17.53 -17.93
CA ASP A 208 -6.94 17.50 -16.86
C ASP A 208 -7.06 16.28 -15.94
N ILE A 209 -8.21 15.61 -15.92
CA ILE A 209 -8.45 14.47 -15.02
C ILE A 209 -7.44 13.33 -15.22
N PRO A 210 -7.06 12.97 -16.46
CA PRO A 210 -6.01 11.97 -16.67
C PRO A 210 -4.64 12.39 -16.11
N ASP A 211 -4.31 13.68 -16.19
CA ASP A 211 -3.05 14.22 -15.67
C ASP A 211 -3.05 14.22 -14.14
N ASP A 212 -4.18 14.61 -13.52
CA ASP A 212 -4.36 14.52 -12.06
C ASP A 212 -4.25 13.07 -11.57
N LEU A 213 -4.86 12.11 -12.28
CA LEU A 213 -4.71 10.69 -11.95
C LEU A 213 -3.25 10.22 -12.11
N ALA A 214 -2.55 10.66 -13.16
CA ALA A 214 -1.14 10.34 -13.35
C ALA A 214 -0.27 10.90 -12.20
N ALA A 215 -0.57 12.12 -11.74
CA ALA A 215 0.08 12.74 -10.60
C ALA A 215 -0.16 11.94 -9.30
N VAL A 216 -1.40 11.49 -9.06
CA VAL A 216 -1.72 10.58 -7.94
C VAL A 216 -0.89 9.29 -8.03
N CYS A 217 -0.84 8.65 -9.21
CA CYS A 217 -0.05 7.43 -9.41
C CYS A 217 1.45 7.65 -9.10
N ALA A 218 2.01 8.80 -9.49
CA ALA A 218 3.40 9.14 -9.21
C ALA A 218 3.66 9.37 -7.70
N GLN A 219 2.71 9.98 -6.99
CA GLN A 219 2.78 10.14 -5.54
C GLN A 219 2.72 8.79 -4.83
N LEU A 220 1.77 7.91 -5.19
CA LEU A 220 1.66 6.57 -4.62
C LEU A 220 2.93 5.75 -4.85
N LYS A 221 3.51 5.80 -6.06
CA LYS A 221 4.80 5.17 -6.37
C LYS A 221 5.88 5.63 -5.39
N THR A 222 5.97 6.93 -5.14
CA THR A 222 6.98 7.51 -4.24
C THR A 222 6.79 7.04 -2.79
N LEU A 223 5.54 6.98 -2.32
CA LEU A 223 5.20 6.48 -0.99
C LEU A 223 5.54 5.00 -0.83
N LEU A 224 5.14 4.16 -1.80
CA LEU A 224 5.44 2.72 -1.80
C LEU A 224 6.95 2.44 -1.87
N GLN A 225 7.70 3.20 -2.67
CA GLN A 225 9.17 3.07 -2.74
C GLN A 225 9.84 3.44 -1.42
N ARG A 226 9.32 4.46 -0.71
CA ARG A 226 9.82 4.84 0.61
C ARG A 226 9.58 3.72 1.63
N GLU A 227 8.36 3.18 1.65
CA GLU A 227 7.98 2.08 2.53
C GLU A 227 8.79 0.81 2.23
N GLU A 228 8.96 0.46 0.95
CA GLU A 228 9.83 -0.65 0.53
C GLU A 228 11.26 -0.45 1.04
N GLY A 229 11.80 0.76 0.94
CA GLY A 229 13.12 1.09 1.47
C GLY A 229 13.23 0.91 2.98
N GLN A 230 12.21 1.32 3.73
CA GLN A 230 12.15 1.14 5.18
C GLN A 230 12.09 -0.34 5.56
N LEU A 231 11.24 -1.13 4.89
CA LEU A 231 11.13 -2.57 5.12
C LEU A 231 12.44 -3.31 4.78
N LYS A 232 13.12 -2.92 3.70
CA LYS A 232 14.45 -3.46 3.37
C LYS A 232 15.49 -3.10 4.41
N ALA A 233 15.44 -1.90 4.98
CA ALA A 233 16.36 -1.48 6.05
C ALA A 233 16.14 -2.24 7.37
N LEU A 234 14.92 -2.76 7.61
CA LEU A 234 14.60 -3.61 8.76
C LEU A 234 15.05 -5.06 8.59
N ARG A 235 15.43 -5.48 7.37
CA ARG A 235 15.88 -6.84 7.12
C ARG A 235 17.21 -7.09 7.85
N ASP A 236 17.25 -8.17 8.62
CA ASP A 236 18.49 -8.56 9.30
C ASP A 236 19.57 -8.94 8.26
N PRO A 237 20.79 -8.37 8.36
CA PRO A 237 21.89 -8.65 7.44
C PRO A 237 22.26 -10.13 7.30
N VAL A 238 21.91 -10.97 8.28
CA VAL A 238 22.12 -12.43 8.22
C VAL A 238 21.40 -13.07 7.03
N PHE A 239 20.30 -12.47 6.56
CA PHE A 239 19.57 -12.95 5.39
C PHE A 239 20.12 -12.42 4.06
N ASP A 240 21.02 -11.43 4.08
CA ASP A 240 21.70 -10.94 2.88
C ASP A 240 22.96 -11.75 2.59
N LYS A 241 23.63 -12.22 3.65
CA LYS A 241 24.75 -13.16 3.58
C LYS A 241 24.52 -14.32 4.56
N PRO A 242 23.75 -15.34 4.15
CA PRO A 242 23.47 -16.52 4.96
C PRO A 242 24.75 -17.16 5.49
N THR A 243 24.86 -17.31 6.81
CA THR A 243 25.97 -18.02 7.47
C THR A 243 25.67 -19.51 7.67
N TRP A 244 24.42 -19.94 7.48
CA TRP A 244 24.02 -21.33 7.65
C TRP A 244 24.45 -22.21 6.47
N GLN A 245 24.78 -23.47 6.76
CA GLN A 245 25.12 -24.45 5.74
C GLN A 245 23.85 -25.02 5.08
N PRO A 246 23.66 -24.88 3.75
CA PRO A 246 22.42 -25.28 3.07
C PRO A 246 22.10 -26.77 3.15
N ALA A 247 23.12 -27.61 3.36
CA ALA A 247 22.95 -29.06 3.44
C ALA A 247 22.27 -29.52 4.75
N THR A 248 22.35 -28.70 5.80
CA THR A 248 21.79 -29.02 7.13
C THR A 248 20.27 -28.88 7.15
N ALA A 249 19.59 -29.60 8.05
CA ALA A 249 18.14 -29.51 8.19
C ALA A 249 17.67 -28.06 8.49
N VAL A 250 18.37 -27.38 9.40
CA VAL A 250 18.14 -25.96 9.73
C VAL A 250 18.40 -25.06 8.52
N GLY A 251 19.52 -25.25 7.82
CA GLY A 251 19.87 -24.45 6.65
C GLY A 251 18.86 -24.57 5.50
N ARG A 252 18.25 -25.74 5.30
CA ARG A 252 17.16 -25.91 4.31
C ARG A 252 15.92 -25.12 4.70
N ILE A 253 15.52 -25.14 5.98
CA ILE A 253 14.35 -24.40 6.46
C ILE A 253 14.60 -22.89 6.34
N MET A 254 15.76 -22.41 6.82
CA MET A 254 16.14 -21.00 6.74
C MET A 254 16.23 -20.49 5.30
N SER A 255 16.65 -21.32 4.35
CA SER A 255 16.72 -20.96 2.93
C SER A 255 15.35 -20.97 2.23
N GLN A 256 14.34 -21.60 2.81
CA GLN A 256 12.98 -21.70 2.27
C GLN A 256 11.97 -20.83 3.03
N LEU A 257 12.45 -19.99 3.97
CA LEU A 257 11.60 -19.16 4.81
C LEU A 257 10.77 -18.19 3.96
N LYS A 258 9.47 -18.15 4.22
CA LYS A 258 8.49 -17.25 3.59
C LYS A 258 7.68 -16.55 4.67
N HIS A 259 6.95 -15.50 4.28
CA HIS A 259 6.06 -14.74 5.17
C HIS A 259 5.00 -15.59 5.91
N ASP A 260 4.66 -16.77 5.38
CA ASP A 260 3.64 -17.70 5.86
C ASP A 260 4.22 -19.03 6.39
N GLY A 261 5.55 -19.15 6.52
CA GLY A 261 6.22 -20.38 6.95
C GLY A 261 6.09 -20.65 8.45
N SER A 262 5.70 -21.86 8.84
CA SER A 262 5.74 -22.30 10.24
C SER A 262 7.18 -22.47 10.73
N LEU A 263 7.44 -22.02 11.95
CA LEU A 263 8.73 -22.13 12.65
C LEU A 263 8.80 -23.34 13.59
N ASP A 264 7.74 -24.15 13.69
CA ASP A 264 7.63 -25.21 14.70
C ASP A 264 8.79 -26.23 14.58
N ARG A 265 9.16 -26.58 13.35
CA ARG A 265 10.30 -27.46 13.06
C ARG A 265 11.66 -26.88 13.46
N LEU A 266 11.81 -25.55 13.42
CA LEU A 266 13.04 -24.91 13.91
C LEU A 266 13.12 -25.00 15.43
N THR A 267 11.99 -24.84 16.12
CA THR A 267 11.93 -24.98 17.59
C THR A 267 12.26 -26.41 18.02
N GLU A 268 11.78 -27.43 17.30
CA GLU A 268 12.16 -28.83 17.54
C GLU A 268 13.66 -29.06 17.33
N LEU A 269 14.21 -28.58 16.21
CA LEU A 269 15.63 -28.71 15.88
C LEU A 269 16.56 -27.89 16.78
N ALA A 270 16.03 -26.92 17.52
CA ALA A 270 16.78 -26.14 18.50
C ALA A 270 17.00 -26.90 19.82
N LEU A 271 16.27 -28.00 20.05
CA LEU A 271 16.41 -28.82 21.25
C LEU A 271 17.51 -29.87 21.05
N MET A 272 18.62 -29.71 21.77
CA MET A 272 19.66 -30.75 21.85
C MET A 272 19.38 -31.70 23.01
N THR A 273 19.23 -32.99 22.70
CA THR A 273 19.11 -34.07 23.69
C THR A 273 20.43 -34.29 24.43
N ASP A 274 20.36 -34.89 25.63
CA ASP A 274 21.57 -35.20 26.42
C ASP A 274 22.53 -36.15 25.68
N ALA A 275 21.99 -37.08 24.89
CA ALA A 275 22.79 -37.99 24.06
C ALA A 275 23.55 -37.23 22.96
N GLU A 276 22.93 -36.24 22.32
CA GLU A 276 23.58 -35.40 21.31
C GLU A 276 24.64 -34.48 21.92
N ARG A 277 24.39 -33.95 23.13
CA ARG A 277 25.39 -33.18 23.89
C ARG A 277 26.60 -34.03 24.25
N ALA A 278 26.37 -35.25 24.73
CA ALA A 278 27.45 -36.19 25.05
C ALA A 278 28.28 -36.54 23.80
N ARG A 279 27.61 -36.80 22.67
CA ARG A 279 28.28 -37.05 21.38
C ARG A 279 29.07 -35.84 20.88
N LEU A 280 28.52 -34.62 21.03
CA LEU A 280 29.22 -33.40 20.64
C LEU A 280 30.52 -33.22 21.45
N ASN A 281 30.46 -33.46 22.77
CA ASN A 281 31.65 -33.42 23.63
C ASN A 281 32.69 -34.45 23.20
N GLN A 282 32.27 -35.68 22.93
CA GLN A 282 33.17 -36.73 22.43
C GLN A 282 33.83 -36.33 21.09
N LEU A 283 33.05 -35.79 20.15
CA LEU A 283 33.59 -35.33 18.86
C LEU A 283 34.59 -34.17 19.03
N ALA A 284 34.34 -33.25 19.97
CA ALA A 284 35.26 -32.16 20.26
C ALA A 284 36.59 -32.68 20.84
N GLU A 285 36.53 -33.66 21.75
CA GLU A 285 37.72 -34.32 22.29
C GLU A 285 38.50 -35.08 21.22
N ASP A 286 37.81 -35.84 20.37
CA ASP A 286 38.45 -36.62 19.32
C ASP A 286 39.07 -35.74 18.22
N LEU A 287 38.46 -34.60 17.90
CA LEU A 287 39.04 -33.61 16.96
C LEU A 287 40.20 -32.81 17.57
N ALA A 288 40.28 -32.70 18.90
CA ALA A 288 41.40 -32.08 19.59
C ALA A 288 42.66 -32.98 19.62
N LYS A 289 42.49 -34.30 19.47
CA LYS A 289 43.61 -35.26 19.40
C LYS A 289 44.33 -35.16 18.06
N ASN A 290 45.65 -35.37 18.07
CA ASN A 290 46.44 -35.40 16.84
C ASN A 290 45.97 -36.56 15.95
N PRO A 291 45.55 -36.31 14.69
CA PRO A 291 44.97 -37.34 13.82
C PRO A 291 45.93 -38.49 13.51
N ILE A 292 47.25 -38.25 13.56
CA ILE A 292 48.27 -39.28 13.33
C ILE A 292 48.33 -40.24 14.53
N GLU A 293 48.30 -39.70 15.75
CA GLU A 293 48.36 -40.48 16.99
C GLU A 293 47.07 -41.26 17.21
N ALA A 294 45.91 -40.61 17.03
CA ALA A 294 44.61 -41.27 17.14
C ALA A 294 44.45 -42.41 16.11
N ALA A 295 44.93 -42.24 14.88
CA ALA A 295 44.92 -43.31 13.87
C ALA A 295 45.89 -44.47 14.23
N ALA A 296 47.03 -44.17 14.84
CA ALA A 296 47.97 -45.19 15.29
C ALA A 296 47.40 -46.04 16.44
N GLU A 297 46.76 -45.40 17.43
CA GLU A 297 46.09 -46.08 18.55
C GLU A 297 44.96 -47.00 18.07
N GLN A 298 44.10 -46.52 17.17
CA GLN A 298 43.01 -47.32 16.60
C GLN A 298 43.53 -48.53 15.81
N ARG A 299 44.64 -48.37 15.07
CA ARG A 299 45.30 -49.50 14.38
C ARG A 299 45.87 -50.51 15.37
N GLN A 300 46.54 -50.05 16.43
CA GLN A 300 47.07 -50.93 17.47
C GLN A 300 45.96 -51.72 18.19
N PHE A 301 44.83 -51.08 18.46
CA PHE A 301 43.66 -51.74 19.05
C PHE A 301 43.06 -52.80 18.10
N ALA A 302 42.88 -52.47 16.82
CA ALA A 302 42.42 -53.41 15.80
C ALA A 302 43.36 -54.61 15.66
N ASP A 303 44.68 -54.39 15.68
CA ASP A 303 45.69 -55.45 15.66
C ASP A 303 45.63 -56.34 16.91
N GLY A 304 45.35 -55.75 18.07
CA GLY A 304 45.09 -56.46 19.32
C GLY A 304 43.89 -57.41 19.22
N ILE A 305 42.76 -56.91 18.72
CA ILE A 305 41.55 -57.72 18.47
C ILE A 305 41.84 -58.83 17.45
N ALA A 306 42.55 -58.52 16.37
CA ALA A 306 42.92 -59.50 15.35
C ALA A 306 43.84 -60.60 15.90
N LYS A 307 44.72 -60.27 16.85
CA LYS A 307 45.53 -61.27 17.58
C LYS A 307 44.67 -62.16 18.48
N ILE A 308 43.73 -61.57 19.22
CA ILE A 308 42.80 -62.33 20.08
C ILE A 308 41.94 -63.28 19.23
N LEU A 309 41.38 -62.80 18.11
CA LEU A 309 40.61 -63.64 17.19
C LEU A 309 41.44 -64.79 16.61
N ARG A 310 42.70 -64.54 16.24
CA ARG A 310 43.62 -65.59 15.78
C ARG A 310 43.90 -66.62 16.88
N TYR A 311 44.06 -66.18 18.12
CA TYR A 311 44.27 -67.07 19.27
C TYR A 311 43.03 -67.93 19.54
N LEU A 312 41.84 -67.32 19.59
CA LEU A 312 40.58 -68.03 19.79
C LEU A 312 40.31 -69.07 18.68
N ARG A 313 40.62 -68.74 17.42
CA ARG A 313 40.54 -69.70 16.30
C ARG A 313 41.50 -70.88 16.47
N LYS A 314 42.75 -70.64 16.91
CA LYS A 314 43.72 -71.72 17.18
C LYS A 314 43.28 -72.64 18.33
N VAL A 315 42.68 -72.08 19.38
CA VAL A 315 42.15 -72.87 20.50
C VAL A 315 40.94 -73.71 20.07
N ALA A 316 40.07 -73.16 19.20
CA ALA A 316 38.91 -73.87 18.67
C ALA A 316 39.27 -75.04 17.74
N GLN A 317 40.41 -74.98 17.04
CA GLN A 317 40.85 -76.00 16.06
C GLN A 317 41.68 -77.15 16.65
N ARG A 318 41.90 -77.20 17.98
CA ARG A 318 42.62 -78.32 18.62
C ARG A 318 41.69 -79.55 18.81
N PRO A 319 42.11 -80.77 18.40
CA PRO A 319 41.30 -81.98 18.56
C PRO A 319 41.09 -82.39 20.03
N PRO A 320 40.00 -83.11 20.36
CA PRO A 320 39.53 -83.32 21.73
C PRO A 320 40.45 -84.17 22.62
N GLU A 321 41.44 -84.88 22.08
CA GLU A 321 42.30 -85.79 22.86
C GLU A 321 43.39 -85.08 23.69
N VAL A 322 43.64 -83.78 23.47
CA VAL A 322 44.56 -82.99 24.32
C VAL A 322 43.82 -82.28 25.47
N ARG A 323 42.48 -82.21 25.44
CA ARG A 323 41.69 -81.56 26.51
C ARG A 323 41.71 -82.28 27.86
N ARG A 324 42.18 -83.55 27.93
CA ARG A 324 42.16 -84.35 29.17
C ARG A 324 43.50 -84.54 29.88
N ARG A 325 44.64 -84.08 29.34
CA ARG A 325 45.96 -84.25 30.01
C ARG A 325 46.47 -83.03 30.78
N GLU A 326 45.94 -81.82 30.56
CA GLU A 326 46.31 -80.63 31.38
C GLU A 326 45.35 -80.37 32.56
N ASN A 327 44.18 -81.04 32.61
CA ASN A 327 43.22 -80.91 33.72
C ASN A 327 43.59 -81.68 35.01
N ARG A 328 44.84 -82.16 35.15
CA ARG A 328 45.34 -82.77 36.41
C ARG A 328 46.52 -82.05 37.06
N PHE A 329 47.13 -81.05 36.42
CA PHE A 329 48.23 -80.29 36.99
C PHE A 329 48.21 -78.84 36.54
N ALA A 330 47.19 -78.08 36.94
CA ALA A 330 47.27 -76.64 37.06
C ALA A 330 46.17 -76.17 38.01
N VAL A 331 46.51 -76.18 39.30
CA VAL A 331 45.84 -75.39 40.32
C VAL A 331 45.78 -73.94 39.82
N PHE A 332 44.57 -73.41 39.71
CA PHE A 332 44.30 -71.98 39.58
C PHE A 332 45.09 -71.19 40.64
N PRO A 333 45.81 -70.12 40.29
CA PRO A 333 45.94 -68.97 41.16
C PRO A 333 44.88 -67.95 40.75
N VAL A 334 43.93 -67.77 41.67
CA VAL A 334 43.02 -66.64 41.76
C VAL A 334 43.84 -65.34 41.74
N ARG A 335 44.02 -64.71 40.56
CA ARG A 335 44.55 -63.32 40.48
C ARG A 335 44.29 -62.57 39.17
N MET A 336 43.36 -63.04 38.34
CA MET A 336 42.96 -62.34 37.10
C MET A 336 41.46 -62.00 37.05
N GLN A 337 40.75 -62.12 38.16
CA GLN A 337 39.41 -61.52 38.30
C GLN A 337 39.47 -60.08 38.88
N GLU A 338 40.51 -59.73 39.63
CA GLU A 338 40.65 -58.38 40.22
C GLU A 338 41.12 -57.30 39.22
N VAL A 339 41.66 -57.67 38.06
CA VAL A 339 42.13 -56.70 37.06
C VAL A 339 40.98 -56.25 36.13
N PHE A 340 39.94 -57.07 35.96
CA PHE A 340 38.79 -56.73 35.12
C PHE A 340 37.74 -55.87 35.84
N GLU A 341 37.69 -55.89 37.18
CA GLU A 341 36.78 -55.02 37.96
C GLU A 341 37.33 -53.62 38.26
N ARG A 342 38.65 -53.39 38.15
CA ARG A 342 39.25 -52.06 38.36
C ARG A 342 39.29 -51.14 37.13
N VAL A 343 38.93 -51.62 35.94
CA VAL A 343 38.91 -50.81 34.72
C VAL A 343 37.50 -50.31 34.36
N ASN A 344 36.46 -50.81 35.04
CA ASN A 344 35.07 -50.32 34.86
C ASN A 344 34.60 -49.35 35.96
N HIS A 345 35.49 -48.94 36.87
CA HIS A 345 35.27 -47.82 37.78
C HIS A 345 36.54 -46.98 37.90
N SER A 346 36.80 -46.13 36.90
CA SER A 346 37.52 -44.86 37.00
C SER A 346 37.13 -43.97 35.83
#